data_AF-A0A928C310-F1
#
_entry.id   AF-A0A928C310-F1
#
_cell.length_a   1.000
_cell.length_b   1.000
_cell.length_c   1.000
_cell.angle_alpha   90.00
_cell.angle_beta   90.00
_cell.angle_gamma   90.00
#
_symmetry.space_group_name_H-M   'P 1'
#
loop_
_entity.id
_entity.type
_entity.pdbx_description
1 polymer ?
#
loop_
_entity_poly.entity_id
_entity_poly.type
_entity_poly.pdbx_seq_one_letter_code
_entity_poly.pdbx_strand_id
1 'polypeptide(L)'
;MCISLESWLLLYFHLQIYKILNQLPTTDSYKEFYSLTKGCYVVELKKDIKSFNNMFRYKTNLKKIIVPACINSISNYEFKDCSNLIYIELPSKVNIGNEAFNGCVNLEKIILPTELKSISTGTFSQCSKLDSVLLPEGLTSIEDYAFQVAPPCHMWHFLKV
;
A
#
# COMPACT_ATOMS: atom_id res chain seq x y z
N MET A 1 6.20 24.30 -34.44
CA MET A 1 5.93 24.15 -32.99
C MET A 1 7.04 23.31 -32.39
N CYS A 2 7.98 23.92 -31.68
CA CYS A 2 8.99 23.18 -30.91
C CYS A 2 8.30 22.53 -29.73
N ILE A 3 8.24 21.20 -29.73
CA ILE A 3 7.91 20.45 -28.53
C ILE A 3 9.20 20.43 -27.70
N SER A 4 9.16 20.89 -26.45
CA SER A 4 10.34 21.00 -25.59
C SER A 4 11.04 19.64 -25.43
N LEU A 5 12.37 19.66 -25.22
CA LEU A 5 13.18 18.44 -24.98
C LEU A 5 12.62 17.56 -23.83
N GLU A 6 11.88 18.16 -22.88
CA GLU A 6 11.21 17.47 -21.78
C GLU A 6 10.09 16.51 -22.26
N SER A 7 9.36 16.86 -23.33
CA SER A 7 8.31 15.99 -23.88
C SER A 7 8.91 14.79 -24.62
N TRP A 8 10.11 14.95 -25.21
CA TRP A 8 10.85 13.85 -25.82
C TRP A 8 11.38 12.86 -24.79
N LEU A 9 11.86 13.35 -23.64
CA LEU A 9 12.28 12.49 -22.52
C LEU A 9 11.10 11.73 -21.93
N LEU A 10 9.96 12.38 -21.69
CA LEU A 10 8.76 11.71 -21.18
C LEU A 10 8.23 10.64 -22.15
N LEU A 11 8.21 10.93 -23.46
CA LEU A 11 7.78 9.96 -24.47
C LEU A 11 8.79 8.80 -24.61
N TYR A 12 10.09 9.09 -24.49
CA TYR A 12 11.14 8.09 -24.50
C TYR A 12 11.04 7.15 -23.29
N PHE A 13 10.88 7.69 -22.08
CA PHE A 13 10.63 6.87 -20.88
C PHE A 13 9.33 6.07 -21.00
N HIS A 14 8.27 6.64 -21.57
CA HIS A 14 7.01 5.93 -21.79
C HIS A 14 7.16 4.76 -22.78
N LEU A 15 7.92 4.95 -23.85
CA LEU A 15 8.16 3.93 -24.87
C LEU A 15 9.08 2.80 -24.36
N GLN A 16 10.06 3.10 -23.49
CA GLN A 16 10.90 2.08 -22.87
C GLN A 16 10.11 1.24 -21.85
N ILE A 17 9.23 1.86 -21.07
CA ILE A 17 8.31 1.15 -20.15
C ILE A 17 7.32 0.27 -20.94
N TYR A 18 6.78 0.78 -22.05
CA TYR A 18 5.82 0.05 -22.88
C TYR A 18 6.42 -1.22 -23.55
N LYS A 19 7.71 -1.18 -23.94
CA LYS A 19 8.42 -2.35 -24.51
C LYS A 19 8.64 -3.48 -23.50
N ILE A 20 8.87 -3.14 -22.23
CA ILE A 20 9.08 -4.10 -21.15
C ILE A 20 7.76 -4.81 -20.77
N LEU A 21 6.63 -4.11 -20.84
CA LEU A 21 5.32 -4.65 -20.46
C LEU A 21 4.74 -5.68 -21.45
N ASN A 22 5.14 -5.60 -22.74
CA ASN A 22 4.59 -6.41 -23.83
C ASN A 22 5.37 -7.69 -24.16
N GLN A 23 6.40 -8.05 -23.38
CA GLN A 23 7.17 -9.30 -23.59
C GLN A 23 6.89 -10.41 -22.57
N LEU A 24 5.94 -10.22 -21.64
CA LEU A 24 5.74 -11.16 -20.53
C LEU A 24 4.58 -12.15 -20.80
N PRO A 25 4.83 -13.47 -20.74
CA PRO A 25 3.82 -14.48 -20.99
C PRO A 25 2.83 -14.60 -19.83
N THR A 26 1.58 -14.82 -20.18
CA THR A 26 0.44 -14.95 -19.26
C THR A 26 0.29 -16.40 -18.84
N THR A 27 0.87 -16.78 -17.69
CA THR A 27 0.39 -17.80 -16.71
C THR A 27 1.55 -18.29 -15.83
N ASP A 28 2.03 -17.42 -14.94
CA ASP A 28 2.80 -17.74 -13.71
C ASP A 28 3.02 -16.46 -12.86
N SER A 29 2.04 -15.55 -12.97
CA SER A 29 2.20 -14.10 -12.96
C SER A 29 2.60 -13.47 -11.61
N TYR A 30 2.65 -14.25 -10.54
CA TYR A 30 2.88 -13.74 -9.19
C TYR A 30 4.33 -13.91 -8.76
N LYS A 31 5.05 -14.97 -9.16
CA LYS A 31 6.40 -15.26 -8.67
C LYS A 31 7.49 -14.38 -9.28
N GLU A 32 7.38 -14.07 -10.58
CA GLU A 32 8.34 -13.17 -11.26
C GLU A 32 8.18 -11.71 -10.81
N PHE A 33 6.98 -11.31 -10.40
CA PHE A 33 6.70 -9.96 -9.91
C PHE A 33 7.45 -9.64 -8.60
N TYR A 34 7.64 -10.65 -7.73
CA TYR A 34 8.41 -10.50 -6.48
C TYR A 34 9.93 -10.54 -6.70
N SER A 35 10.42 -11.24 -7.73
CA SER A 35 11.86 -11.41 -7.99
C SER A 35 12.56 -10.10 -8.37
N LEU A 36 11.81 -9.17 -8.98
CA LEU A 36 12.33 -7.87 -9.46
C LEU A 36 12.60 -6.84 -8.35
N THR A 37 12.30 -7.14 -7.08
CA THR A 37 12.33 -6.13 -5.99
C THR A 37 13.28 -6.48 -4.82
N LYS A 38 14.47 -6.99 -5.11
CA LYS A 38 15.51 -7.26 -4.08
C LYS A 38 16.24 -5.98 -3.66
N GLY A 39 15.73 -5.30 -2.62
CA GLY A 39 16.33 -4.09 -2.01
C GLY A 39 15.75 -2.71 -2.41
N CYS A 40 14.72 -2.24 -1.69
CA CYS A 40 14.06 -0.92 -1.87
C CYS A 40 13.36 -0.70 -3.21
N TYR A 41 12.14 -1.20 -3.40
CA TYR A 41 11.41 -0.92 -4.64
C TYR A 41 9.99 -0.50 -4.33
N VAL A 42 9.68 0.70 -4.82
CA VAL A 42 8.30 1.10 -5.09
C VAL A 42 7.67 0.00 -5.94
N VAL A 43 6.57 -0.60 -5.46
CA VAL A 43 5.85 -1.61 -6.23
C VAL A 43 4.83 -0.89 -7.11
N GLU A 44 5.03 -0.92 -8.42
CA GLU A 44 4.09 -0.44 -9.44
C GLU A 44 3.36 -1.64 -10.05
N LEU A 45 2.04 -1.71 -9.84
CA LEU A 45 1.25 -2.88 -10.19
C LEU A 45 0.64 -2.76 -11.59
N LYS A 46 0.58 -3.89 -12.30
CA LYS A 46 -0.08 -3.98 -13.62
C LYS A 46 -1.56 -3.63 -13.51
N LYS A 47 -2.08 -2.94 -14.54
CA LYS A 47 -3.46 -2.44 -14.64
C LYS A 47 -4.55 -3.54 -14.65
N ASP A 48 -4.17 -4.80 -14.80
CA ASP A 48 -5.12 -5.91 -14.95
C ASP A 48 -5.47 -6.59 -13.62
N ILE A 49 -4.75 -6.28 -12.53
CA ILE A 49 -5.05 -6.80 -11.19
C ILE A 49 -6.21 -5.99 -10.62
N LYS A 50 -7.29 -6.68 -10.21
CA LYS A 50 -8.50 -6.04 -9.67
C LYS A 50 -8.57 -6.04 -8.14
N SER A 51 -7.85 -6.96 -7.51
CA SER A 51 -7.80 -7.14 -6.06
C SER A 51 -6.48 -7.75 -5.65
N PHE A 52 -6.02 -7.42 -4.45
CA PHE A 52 -4.92 -8.15 -3.81
C PHE A 52 -5.46 -9.28 -2.93
N ASN A 53 -4.70 -10.37 -2.78
CA ASN A 53 -5.06 -11.46 -1.88
C ASN A 53 -3.85 -11.88 -1.04
N ASN A 54 -3.63 -11.18 0.07
CA ASN A 54 -2.54 -11.39 1.02
C ASN A 54 -1.13 -11.39 0.38
N MET A 55 -0.97 -10.69 -0.74
CA MET A 55 0.26 -10.64 -1.53
C MET A 55 1.41 -9.96 -0.77
N PHE A 56 1.09 -8.92 0.01
CA PHE A 56 2.08 -8.12 0.72
C PHE A 56 2.18 -8.43 2.22
N ARG A 57 1.49 -9.46 2.69
CA ARG A 57 1.51 -9.84 4.10
C ARG A 57 2.93 -10.20 4.53
N TYR A 58 3.37 -9.65 5.67
CA TYR A 58 4.71 -9.81 6.26
C TYR A 58 5.88 -9.31 5.38
N LYS A 59 5.63 -8.46 4.37
CA LYS A 59 6.70 -7.94 3.51
C LYS A 59 7.44 -6.80 4.18
N THR A 60 8.35 -7.15 5.08
CA THR A 60 9.21 -6.20 5.80
C THR A 60 10.22 -5.47 4.92
N ASN A 61 10.44 -5.86 3.66
CA ASN A 61 11.33 -5.12 2.76
C ASN A 61 10.63 -3.99 1.99
N LEU A 62 9.30 -3.91 2.08
CA LEU A 62 8.49 -2.91 1.38
C LEU A 62 8.58 -1.57 2.11
N LYS A 63 9.01 -0.51 1.39
CA LYS A 63 9.09 0.86 1.94
C LYS A 63 8.01 1.80 1.41
N LYS A 64 7.65 1.61 0.14
CA LYS A 64 6.70 2.46 -0.59
C LYS A 64 5.87 1.59 -1.50
N ILE A 65 4.57 1.87 -1.60
CA ILE A 65 3.70 1.24 -2.60
C ILE A 65 2.74 2.25 -3.22
N ILE A 66 2.51 2.10 -4.53
CA ILE A 66 1.53 2.88 -5.29
C ILE A 66 0.50 1.89 -5.82
N VAL A 67 -0.72 1.97 -5.29
CA VAL A 67 -1.82 1.10 -5.71
C VAL A 67 -2.50 1.73 -6.93
N PRO A 68 -2.54 1.04 -8.09
CA PRO A 68 -3.13 1.59 -9.31
C PRO A 68 -4.66 1.72 -9.19
N ALA A 69 -5.21 2.69 -9.93
CA ALA A 69 -6.64 3.02 -9.93
C ALA A 69 -7.59 1.90 -10.41
N CYS A 70 -7.06 0.84 -11.02
CA CYS A 70 -7.84 -0.33 -11.45
C CYS A 70 -8.19 -1.30 -10.31
N ILE A 71 -7.58 -1.13 -9.14
CA ILE A 71 -7.79 -2.01 -7.98
C ILE A 71 -8.96 -1.48 -7.17
N ASN A 72 -9.98 -2.32 -7.07
CA ASN A 72 -11.23 -1.97 -6.40
C ASN A 72 -11.27 -2.44 -4.94
N SER A 73 -10.39 -3.38 -4.56
CA SER A 73 -10.33 -3.91 -3.20
C SER A 73 -8.92 -4.30 -2.75
N ILE A 74 -8.62 -3.96 -1.50
CA ILE A 74 -7.50 -4.45 -0.70
C ILE A 74 -8.07 -5.49 0.26
N SER A 75 -7.57 -6.72 0.19
CA SER A 75 -8.08 -7.80 1.03
C SER A 75 -7.71 -7.64 2.50
N ASN A 76 -8.33 -8.47 3.34
CA ASN A 76 -7.99 -8.55 4.75
C ASN A 76 -6.50 -8.91 4.90
N TYR A 77 -5.82 -8.26 5.83
CA TYR A 77 -4.39 -8.47 6.15
C TYR A 77 -3.41 -8.22 5.00
N GLU A 78 -3.82 -7.55 3.91
CA GLU A 78 -3.02 -7.43 2.69
C GLU A 78 -1.60 -6.91 2.92
N PHE A 79 -1.45 -5.86 3.72
CA PHE A 79 -0.18 -5.25 4.11
C PHE A 79 0.15 -5.48 5.58
N LYS A 80 -0.47 -6.49 6.21
CA LYS A 80 -0.21 -6.77 7.62
C LYS A 80 1.28 -7.05 7.86
N ASP A 81 1.83 -6.43 8.89
CA ASP A 81 3.22 -6.51 9.32
C ASP A 81 4.23 -6.14 8.22
N CYS A 82 3.85 -5.21 7.32
CA CYS A 82 4.79 -4.50 6.45
C CYS A 82 5.56 -3.44 7.27
N SER A 83 6.39 -3.90 8.21
CA SER A 83 6.96 -3.05 9.25
C SER A 83 7.84 -1.90 8.74
N ASN A 84 8.44 -1.99 7.56
CA ASN A 84 9.23 -0.92 6.95
C ASN A 84 8.45 -0.06 5.94
N LEU A 85 7.14 -0.29 5.77
CA LEU A 85 6.31 0.52 4.88
C LEU A 85 6.16 1.91 5.48
N ILE A 86 6.64 2.93 4.78
CA ILE A 86 6.63 4.34 5.21
C ILE A 86 5.49 5.10 4.54
N TYR A 87 5.20 4.77 3.29
CA TYR A 87 4.23 5.48 2.46
C TYR A 87 3.42 4.51 1.60
N ILE A 88 2.11 4.74 1.56
CA ILE A 88 1.22 4.11 0.59
C ILE A 88 0.31 5.16 -0.06
N GLU A 89 0.19 5.06 -1.38
CA GLU A 89 -0.79 5.79 -2.16
C GLU A 89 -1.91 4.85 -2.58
N LEU A 90 -3.13 5.19 -2.16
CA LEU A 90 -4.35 4.46 -2.48
C LEU A 90 -5.11 5.18 -3.59
N PRO A 91 -5.79 4.43 -4.49
CA PRO A 91 -6.66 5.04 -5.47
C PRO A 91 -7.88 5.66 -4.80
N SER A 92 -8.54 6.61 -5.48
CA SER A 92 -9.70 7.35 -4.96
C SER A 92 -10.88 6.45 -4.58
N LYS A 93 -10.98 5.29 -5.23
CA LYS A 93 -12.03 4.28 -5.03
C LYS A 93 -11.40 2.91 -4.80
N VAL A 94 -11.23 2.55 -3.53
CA VAL A 94 -10.84 1.19 -3.12
C VAL A 94 -11.46 0.85 -1.78
N ASN A 95 -11.95 -0.38 -1.67
CA ASN A 95 -12.41 -0.94 -0.41
C ASN A 95 -11.24 -1.53 0.37
N ILE A 96 -11.16 -1.26 1.67
CA ILE A 96 -10.05 -1.73 2.53
C ILE A 96 -10.57 -2.80 3.48
N GLY A 97 -9.93 -3.96 3.49
CA GLY A 97 -10.26 -5.07 4.37
C GLY A 97 -9.85 -4.87 5.83
N ASN A 98 -10.26 -5.83 6.66
CA ASN A 98 -9.92 -5.89 8.08
C ASN A 98 -8.41 -6.06 8.25
N GLU A 99 -7.83 -5.34 9.23
CA GLU A 99 -6.41 -5.42 9.55
C GLU A 99 -5.46 -5.21 8.35
N ALA A 100 -5.92 -4.54 7.29
CA ALA A 100 -5.17 -4.45 6.03
C ALA A 100 -3.78 -3.82 6.20
N PHE A 101 -3.60 -2.88 7.13
CA PHE A 101 -2.32 -2.25 7.46
C PHE A 101 -1.90 -2.52 8.92
N ASN A 102 -2.44 -3.56 9.54
CA ASN A 102 -2.09 -3.91 10.92
C ASN A 102 -0.56 -4.15 11.03
N GLY A 103 0.11 -3.55 12.01
CA GLY A 103 1.56 -3.77 12.21
C GLY A 103 2.48 -3.03 11.23
N CYS A 104 1.97 -2.09 10.42
CA CYS A 104 2.79 -1.18 9.62
C CYS A 104 3.42 -0.09 10.51
N VAL A 105 4.31 -0.48 11.42
CA VAL A 105 4.86 0.37 12.48
C VAL A 105 5.58 1.63 11.98
N ASN A 106 6.13 1.61 10.76
CA ASN A 106 6.81 2.77 10.17
C ASN A 106 5.93 3.61 9.23
N LEU A 107 4.63 3.29 9.10
CA LEU A 107 3.75 4.03 8.19
C LEU A 107 3.49 5.42 8.75
N GLU A 108 4.06 6.45 8.12
CA GLU A 108 4.00 7.83 8.60
C GLU A 108 2.80 8.58 8.03
N LYS A 109 2.47 8.31 6.76
CA LYS A 109 1.42 9.03 6.05
C LYS A 109 0.61 8.07 5.18
N ILE A 110 -0.71 8.23 5.26
CA ILE A 110 -1.66 7.63 4.33
C ILE A 110 -2.69 8.66 3.91
N ILE A 111 -3.03 8.67 2.62
CA ILE A 111 -4.17 9.40 2.09
C ILE A 111 -5.28 8.37 1.87
N LEU A 112 -6.38 8.52 2.62
CA LEU A 112 -7.52 7.62 2.50
C LEU A 112 -8.28 7.90 1.19
N PRO A 113 -8.90 6.86 0.58
CA PRO A 113 -9.73 7.04 -0.61
C PRO A 113 -10.90 7.99 -0.33
N THR A 114 -11.16 8.93 -1.24
CA THR A 114 -12.22 9.94 -1.07
C THR A 114 -13.61 9.33 -0.98
N GLU A 115 -13.82 8.17 -1.61
CA GLU A 115 -15.11 7.45 -1.58
C GLU A 115 -15.19 6.39 -0.45
N LEU A 116 -14.19 6.30 0.43
CA LEU A 116 -14.17 5.30 1.51
C LEU A 116 -15.34 5.55 2.48
N LYS A 117 -16.19 4.53 2.66
CA LYS A 117 -17.37 4.58 3.54
C LYS A 117 -17.12 4.09 4.96
N SER A 118 -16.16 3.18 5.12
CA SER A 118 -15.86 2.56 6.41
C SER A 118 -14.37 2.30 6.56
N ILE A 119 -13.86 2.45 7.79
CA ILE A 119 -12.56 1.93 8.21
C ILE A 119 -12.84 0.71 9.08
N SER A 120 -12.41 -0.45 8.62
CA SER A 120 -12.76 -1.72 9.25
C SER A 120 -11.90 -2.03 10.47
N THR A 121 -12.26 -3.12 11.15
CA THR A 121 -11.65 -3.51 12.42
C THR A 121 -10.13 -3.65 12.26
N GLY A 122 -9.39 -2.96 13.12
CA GLY A 122 -7.93 -3.04 13.18
C GLY A 122 -7.16 -2.57 11.94
N THR A 123 -7.79 -1.88 10.96
CA THR A 123 -7.17 -1.54 9.66
C THR A 123 -5.80 -0.86 9.82
N PHE A 124 -5.61 0.05 10.76
CA PHE A 124 -4.35 0.73 11.09
C PHE A 124 -3.86 0.43 12.51
N SER A 125 -4.25 -0.72 13.08
CA SER A 125 -3.78 -1.10 14.40
C SER A 125 -2.26 -1.32 14.39
N GLN A 126 -1.57 -0.89 15.44
CA GLN A 126 -0.11 -0.92 15.58
C GLN A 126 0.67 -0.07 14.55
N CYS A 127 0.03 0.87 13.85
CA CYS A 127 0.72 1.88 13.04
C CYS A 127 1.27 3.00 13.93
N SER A 128 2.34 2.71 14.69
CA SER A 128 2.84 3.61 15.75
C SER A 128 3.42 4.94 15.26
N LYS A 129 3.87 5.03 14.00
CA LYS A 129 4.35 6.28 13.39
C LYS A 129 3.27 7.07 12.62
N LEU A 130 2.05 6.57 12.57
CA LEU A 130 0.97 7.22 11.83
C LEU A 130 0.45 8.41 12.65
N ASP A 131 1.04 9.58 12.41
CA ASP A 131 0.83 10.78 13.23
C ASP A 131 -0.49 11.50 12.92
N SER A 132 -0.89 11.54 11.65
CA SER A 132 -2.15 12.15 11.23
C SER A 132 -2.77 11.42 10.04
N VAL A 133 -4.10 11.30 10.07
CA VAL A 133 -4.90 10.71 9.00
C VAL A 133 -6.04 11.66 8.67
N LEU A 134 -6.12 12.06 7.40
CA LEU A 134 -7.24 12.83 6.89
C LEU A 134 -8.40 11.85 6.60
N LEU A 135 -9.49 12.00 7.34
CA LEU A 135 -10.70 11.22 7.14
C LEU A 135 -11.48 11.78 5.93
N PRO A 136 -11.97 10.94 5.02
CA PRO A 136 -12.75 11.39 3.88
C PRO A 136 -14.14 11.87 4.35
N GLU A 137 -14.68 12.91 3.70
CA GLU A 137 -15.97 13.51 4.06
C GLU A 137 -17.14 12.51 4.06
N GLY A 138 -17.05 11.47 3.22
CA GLY A 138 -18.08 10.44 3.07
C GLY A 138 -17.97 9.27 4.06
N LEU A 139 -17.04 9.32 5.02
CA LEU A 139 -16.82 8.25 5.99
C LEU A 139 -17.98 8.15 6.98
N THR A 140 -18.59 6.97 7.06
CA THR A 140 -19.78 6.71 7.89
C THR A 140 -19.51 5.83 9.11
N SER A 141 -18.45 5.02 9.08
CA SER A 141 -18.11 4.14 10.19
C SER A 141 -16.60 3.95 10.37
N ILE A 142 -16.20 3.83 11.63
CA ILE A 142 -14.87 3.40 12.05
C ILE A 142 -15.10 2.29 13.07
N GLU A 143 -14.61 1.10 12.75
CA GLU A 143 -14.81 -0.09 13.60
C GLU A 143 -13.76 -0.16 14.72
N ASP A 144 -13.95 -1.13 15.61
CA ASP A 144 -13.12 -1.33 16.79
C ASP A 144 -11.64 -1.50 16.42
N TYR A 145 -10.79 -0.93 17.27
CA TYR A 145 -9.33 -1.03 17.16
C TYR A 145 -8.73 -0.49 15.85
N ALA A 146 -9.50 0.19 15.00
CA ALA A 146 -9.05 0.70 13.69
C ALA A 146 -7.73 1.47 13.77
N PHE A 147 -7.51 2.23 14.85
CA PHE A 147 -6.28 2.99 15.11
C PHE A 147 -5.63 2.64 16.46
N GLN A 148 -5.89 1.43 16.99
CA GLN A 148 -5.31 1.04 18.28
C GLN A 148 -3.79 0.88 18.16
N VAL A 149 -3.04 1.67 18.92
CA VAL A 149 -1.62 1.44 19.19
C VAL A 149 -1.53 0.76 20.55
N ALA A 150 -1.15 -0.53 20.57
CA ALA A 150 -0.72 -1.12 21.82
C ALA A 150 0.77 -0.82 22.00
N PRO A 151 1.25 -0.56 23.23
CA PRO A 151 2.68 -0.55 23.45
C PRO A 151 3.25 -1.89 22.97
N PRO A 152 4.39 -1.93 22.24
CA PRO A 152 5.01 -3.17 21.81
C PRO A 152 5.09 -4.13 22.99
N CYS A 153 4.65 -5.38 22.81
CA CYS A 153 4.59 -6.39 23.87
C CYS A 153 5.96 -6.65 24.56
N HIS A 154 7.06 -6.13 24.00
CA HIS A 154 8.39 -6.15 24.62
C HIS A 154 8.65 -5.01 25.62
N MET A 155 7.74 -4.03 25.79
CA MET A 155 7.83 -2.96 26.79
C MET A 155 7.20 -3.30 28.15
N TRP A 156 6.75 -4.54 28.39
CA TRP A 156 6.33 -4.96 29.73
C TRP A 156 7.49 -5.25 30.69
N HIS A 157 8.75 -5.18 30.23
CA HIS A 157 9.91 -5.41 31.12
C HIS A 157 10.50 -4.16 31.78
N PHE A 158 10.05 -2.94 31.45
CA PHE A 158 10.59 -1.70 32.04
C PHE A 158 9.61 -0.84 32.84
N LEU A 159 8.36 -1.28 33.01
CA LEU A 159 7.49 -0.74 34.05
C LEU A 159 7.45 -1.70 35.25
N LYS A 160 8.60 -1.85 35.92
CA LYS A 160 8.60 -2.08 37.35
C LYS A 160 8.71 -0.71 38.01
N VAL A 161 7.60 -0.29 38.63
CA VAL A 161 7.62 0.68 39.73
C VAL A 161 8.61 0.21 40.78
#